data_AF-A0A428QB20-F1
#
_entry.id   AF-A0A428QB20-F1
#
_cell.length_a   1.000
_cell.length_b   1.000
_cell.length_c   1.000
_cell.angle_alpha   90.00
_cell.angle_beta   90.00
_cell.angle_gamma   90.00
#
_symmetry.space_group_name_H-M   'P 1'
#
loop_
_entity.id
_entity.type
_entity.pdbx_description
1 polymer ?
#
loop_
_entity_poly.entity_id
_entity_poly.type
_entity_poly.pdbx_seq_one_letter_code
_entity_poly.pdbx_strand_id
1 'polypeptide(L)' 'MIGMFGISGTGLAVIKTWQNEGKRPRYSVDQWDKRDRRLTGTLRGQTDRAVAPIGFELNNPWKLEKRFA' A
#
# COMPACT_ATOMS: atom_id res chain seq x y z
N MET A 1 -0.56 -33.68 4.47
CA MET A 1 0.10 -32.43 4.01
C MET A 1 -0.84 -31.50 3.27
N ILE A 2 -1.63 -31.94 2.28
CA ILE A 2 -2.50 -31.07 1.46
C ILE A 2 -3.45 -30.20 2.29
N GLY A 3 -4.12 -30.75 3.30
CA GLY A 3 -5.05 -29.99 4.15
C GLY A 3 -4.39 -28.86 4.95
N MET A 4 -3.18 -29.08 5.49
CA MET A 4 -2.44 -28.06 6.24
C MET A 4 -2.04 -26.90 5.33
N PHE A 5 -1.46 -27.20 4.16
CA PHE A 5 -1.11 -26.16 3.18
C PHE A 5 -2.34 -25.43 2.63
N GLY A 6 -3.45 -26.13 2.46
CA GLY A 6 -4.72 -25.52 2.05
C GLY A 6 -5.24 -24.50 3.07
N ILE A 7 -5.31 -24.88 4.35
CA ILE A 7 -5.80 -24.01 5.43
C ILE A 7 -4.85 -22.83 5.67
N SER A 8 -3.54 -23.07 5.71
CA SER A 8 -2.56 -21.99 5.87
C SER A 8 -2.59 -21.03 4.68
N GLY A 9 -2.71 -21.54 3.45
CA GLY A 9 -2.77 -20.73 2.23
C GLY A 9 -4.00 -19.83 2.18
N THR A 10 -5.18 -20.36 2.50
CA THR A 10 -6.43 -19.58 2.55
C THR A 10 -6.42 -18.57 3.69
N GLY A 11 -5.94 -18.96 4.88
CA GLY A 11 -5.78 -18.04 6.01
C GLY A 11 -4.88 -16.84 5.67
N LEU A 12 -3.74 -17.09 5.03
CA LEU A 12 -2.84 -16.03 4.56
C LEU A 12 -3.47 -15.15 3.49
N ALA A 13 -4.26 -15.73 2.56
CA ALA A 13 -4.95 -14.97 1.54
C ALA A 13 -5.94 -13.97 2.16
N VAL A 14 -6.74 -14.42 3.13
CA VAL A 14 -7.73 -13.59 3.84
C VAL A 14 -7.04 -12.44 4.58
N ILE A 15 -5.99 -12.74 5.37
CA ILE A 15 -5.24 -11.72 6.11
C ILE A 15 -4.65 -10.67 5.16
N LYS A 16 -4.04 -11.12 4.05
CA LYS A 16 -3.48 -10.21 3.04
C LYS A 16 -4.55 -9.36 2.38
N THR A 17 -5.74 -9.89 2.09
CA THR A 17 -6.83 -9.06 1.54
C THR A 17 -7.32 -8.03 2.55
N TRP A 18 -7.41 -8.38 3.83
CA TRP A 18 -7.87 -7.46 4.86
C TRP A 18 -6.90 -6.31 5.10
N GLN A 19 -5.60 -6.61 5.17
CA GLN A 19 -4.53 -5.60 5.29
C GLN A 19 -4.43 -4.66 4.08
N ASN A 20 -4.99 -5.06 2.94
CA ASN A 20 -4.95 -4.30 1.69
C ASN A 20 -6.29 -3.64 1.37
N GLU A 21 -7.08 -3.31 2.39
CA GLU A 21 -8.37 -2.62 2.25
C GLU A 21 -9.35 -3.42 1.36
N GLY A 22 -9.31 -4.75 1.47
CA GLY A 22 -10.13 -5.67 0.65
C GLY A 22 -9.59 -5.93 -0.75
N LYS A 23 -8.51 -5.25 -1.17
CA LYS A 23 -7.90 -5.42 -2.49
C LYS A 23 -6.85 -6.53 -2.48
N ARG A 24 -6.54 -7.05 -3.67
CA ARG A 24 -5.46 -8.03 -3.84
C ARG A 24 -4.09 -7.39 -3.54
N PRO A 25 -3.14 -8.14 -2.94
CA PRO A 25 -1.76 -7.68 -2.79
C PRO A 25 -1.11 -7.42 -4.16
N ARG A 26 -0.30 -6.36 -4.25
CA ARG A 26 0.54 -6.08 -5.42
C ARG A 26 1.90 -6.76 -5.27
N TYR A 27 2.44 -7.21 -6.38
CA TYR A 27 3.76 -7.83 -6.47
C TYR A 27 4.63 -6.99 -7.42
N SER A 28 5.96 -7.08 -7.28
CA SER A 28 6.91 -6.34 -8.13
C SER A 28 6.72 -4.81 -8.10
N VAL A 29 6.45 -4.26 -6.92
CA VAL A 29 6.20 -2.82 -6.71
C VAL A 29 7.50 -2.04 -6.77
N ASP A 30 7.53 -0.99 -7.58
CA ASP A 30 8.71 -0.14 -7.75
C ASP A 30 8.59 1.18 -6.95
N GLN A 31 9.50 2.13 -7.23
CA GLN A 31 9.48 3.43 -6.58
C GLN A 31 8.39 4.36 -7.14
N TRP A 32 8.01 4.20 -8.40
CA TRP A 32 6.96 4.99 -9.06
C TRP A 32 5.58 4.69 -8.46
N ASP A 33 5.34 3.44 -8.10
CA ASP A 33 4.10 2.94 -7.51
C ASP A 33 3.75 3.52 -6.12
N LYS A 34 4.66 4.25 -5.46
CA LYS A 34 4.48 4.73 -4.06
C LYS A 34 3.81 6.11 -3.93
N ARG A 35 3.32 6.70 -5.02
CA ARG A 35 2.72 8.05 -5.03
C ARG A 35 1.33 8.11 -4.38
N ASP A 36 0.50 7.09 -4.58
CA ASP A 36 -0.94 7.12 -4.27
C ASP A 36 -1.25 7.38 -2.80
N ARG A 37 -0.40 6.89 -1.89
CA ARG A 37 -0.55 7.06 -0.44
C ARG A 37 -0.64 8.53 -0.03
N ARG A 38 0.02 9.43 -0.76
CA ARG A 38 -0.01 10.89 -0.47
C ARG A 38 -1.32 11.55 -0.91
N LEU A 39 -2.00 10.98 -1.90
CA LEU A 39 -3.26 11.51 -2.43
C LEU A 39 -4.46 11.02 -1.64
N THR A 40 -4.46 9.75 -1.21
CA THR A 40 -5.62 9.12 -0.58
C THR A 40 -5.48 8.95 0.92
N GLY A 41 -4.27 9.05 1.46
CA GLY A 41 -4.00 8.85 2.90
C GLY A 41 -4.04 7.39 3.35
N THR A 42 -4.49 6.47 2.49
CA THR A 42 -4.54 5.03 2.77
C THR A 42 -3.49 4.28 1.94
N LEU A 43 -3.24 3.02 2.27
CA LEU A 43 -2.17 2.25 1.63
C LEU A 43 -2.59 1.75 0.25
N ARG A 44 -3.91 1.60 0.00
CA ARG A 44 -4.48 1.09 -1.25
C ARG A 44 -5.67 1.88 -1.79
N GLY A 45 -5.91 3.07 -1.25
CA GLY A 45 -6.95 3.98 -1.70
C GLY A 45 -6.67 4.47 -3.11
N GLN A 46 -7.71 4.51 -3.93
CA GLN A 46 -7.71 5.12 -5.26
C GLN A 46 -8.73 6.26 -5.25
N THR A 47 -8.40 7.34 -5.94
CA THR A 47 -9.29 8.50 -6.10
C THR A 47 -9.31 8.90 -7.56
N ASP A 48 -10.49 9.20 -8.08
CA ASP A 48 -10.77 9.68 -9.44
C ASP A 48 -11.03 11.19 -9.49
N ARG A 49 -10.96 11.88 -8.33
CA ARG A 49 -11.16 13.33 -8.22
C ARG A 49 -10.22 14.11 -9.14
N ALA A 50 -10.79 15.02 -9.93
CA ALA A 50 -10.04 15.92 -10.81
C ALA A 50 -9.18 16.94 -10.05
N VAL A 51 -9.58 17.30 -8.83
CA VAL A 51 -8.87 18.26 -7.97
C VAL A 51 -8.29 17.51 -6.76
N ALA A 52 -7.01 17.77 -6.47
CA ALA A 52 -6.30 17.18 -5.35
C ALA A 52 -6.89 17.65 -3.99
N PRO A 53 -6.79 16.84 -2.92
CA PRO A 53 -7.30 17.23 -1.61
C PRO A 53 -6.52 18.41 -1.04
N ILE A 54 -7.20 19.22 -0.23
CA ILE A 54 -6.60 20.36 0.46
C ILE A 54 -5.45 19.89 1.37
N GLY A 55 -4.32 20.61 1.34
CA GLY A 55 -3.11 20.23 2.07
C GLY A 55 -2.19 19.24 1.34
N PHE A 56 -2.58 18.71 0.17
CA PHE A 56 -1.67 17.92 -0.67
C PHE A 56 -0.42 18.72 -1.08
N GLU A 57 -0.60 20.02 -1.31
CA GLU A 57 0.47 20.97 -1.65
C GLU A 57 1.59 21.01 -0.61
N LEU A 58 1.25 20.81 0.67
CA LEU A 58 2.18 20.89 1.80
C LEU A 58 2.73 19.53 2.22
N ASN A 59 2.22 18.43 1.67
CA ASN A 59 2.51 17.09 2.18
C ASN A 59 3.76 16.42 1.60
N ASN A 60 4.70 17.20 1.03
CA ASN A 60 5.90 16.68 0.38
C ASN A 60 7.01 16.35 1.39
N PRO A 61 7.25 15.06 1.71
CA PRO A 61 8.24 14.69 2.69
C PRO A 61 9.60 14.58 2.01
N TRP A 62 10.58 15.32 2.54
CA TRP A 62 11.99 15.06 2.26
C TRP A 62 12.51 14.06 3.28
N LYS A 63 13.00 12.91 2.81
CA LYS A 63 13.59 11.91 3.69
C LYS A 63 14.96 12.39 4.15
N LEU A 64 15.17 12.44 5.45
CA LEU A 64 16.48 12.65 6.05
C LEU A 64 17.09 11.29 6.35
N GLU A 65 18.28 11.03 5.82
CA GLU A 65 19.02 9.79 6.04
C GLU A 65 20.22 10.05 6.96
N LYS A 66 20.53 9.08 7.82
CA LYS A 66 21.75 9.12 8.62
C LYS A 66 22.95 8.90 7.69
N ARG A 67 24.05 9.61 7.92
CA ARG A 67 25.31 9.37 7.20
C ARG A 67 25.68 7.89 7.27
N PHE A 68 26.01 7.29 6.12
CA PHE A 68 26.48 5.92 6.03
C PHE A 68 27.68 5.71 6.97
N ALA A 69 27.62 4.65 7.79
CA ALA A 69 28.69 4.23 8.69
C ALA A 69 29.47 3.07 8.07
#